data_AF-A0A975GNB9-F1
#
_entry.id   AF-A0A975GNB9-F1
#
_cell.length_a   1.000
_cell.length_b   1.000
_cell.length_c   1.000
_cell.angle_alpha   90.00
_cell.angle_beta   90.00
_cell.angle_gamma   90.00
#
_symmetry.space_group_name_H-M   'P 1'
#
loop_
_entity.id
_entity.type
_entity.pdbx_description
1 polymer ?
#
loop_
_entity_poly.entity_id
_entity_poly.type
_entity_poly.pdbx_seq_one_letter_code
_entity_poly.pdbx_strand_id
1 'polypeptide(L)'
;MEWLEIIKVQGAATGYHGADTELLKQLNEGMKCSGLKDVRVYAHASVPEDLMIILIWDKEPPQSWGSDLAHSLTRDLKRHGLVDHSVWIGIFQQSVSE
;
A
#
# COMPACT_ATOMS: atom_id res chain seq x y z
N MET A 1 14.81 4.44 -10.28
CA MET A 1 13.95 3.49 -11.02
C MET A 1 12.66 3.43 -10.22
N GLU A 2 11.52 3.76 -10.80
CA GLU A 2 10.27 3.70 -10.03
C GLU A 2 9.87 2.24 -9.81
N TRP A 3 9.47 1.91 -8.60
CA TRP A 3 8.85 0.63 -8.27
C TRP A 3 7.71 0.89 -7.29
N LEU A 4 6.79 -0.06 -7.19
CA LEU A 4 5.62 0.09 -6.35
C LEU A 4 5.29 -1.19 -5.61
N GLU A 5 4.61 -1.02 -4.49
CA GLU A 5 4.03 -2.09 -3.70
C GLU A 5 2.53 -1.93 -3.70
N ILE A 6 1.81 -3.01 -3.96
CA ILE A 6 0.35 -3.05 -3.86
C ILE A 6 -0.01 -3.98 -2.72
N ILE A 7 -0.74 -3.45 -1.74
CA ILE A 7 -1.32 -4.20 -0.63
C ILE A 7 -2.83 -4.15 -0.80
N LYS A 8 -3.46 -5.30 -1.07
CA LYS A 8 -4.91 -5.44 -1.13
C LYS A 8 -5.38 -6.12 0.14
N VAL A 9 -6.40 -5.55 0.79
CA VAL A 9 -7.06 -6.16 1.93
C VAL A 9 -8.47 -6.50 1.50
N GLN A 10 -8.82 -7.77 1.62
CA GLN A 10 -10.19 -8.23 1.51
C GLN A 10 -10.76 -8.29 2.91
N GLY A 11 -11.57 -7.29 3.27
CA GLY A 11 -12.07 -7.12 4.62
C GLY A 11 -13.10 -8.19 4.96
N ALA A 12 -13.08 -8.68 6.20
CA ALA A 12 -14.26 -9.36 6.73
C ALA A 12 -15.41 -8.35 6.86
N ALA A 13 -16.67 -8.80 6.78
CA ALA A 13 -17.88 -7.96 6.87
C ALA A 13 -17.97 -7.03 8.11
N THR A 14 -17.05 -7.18 9.07
CA THR A 14 -16.95 -6.41 10.31
C THR A 14 -15.61 -5.67 10.47
N GLY A 15 -14.72 -5.71 9.47
CA GLY A 15 -13.27 -5.58 9.67
C GLY A 15 -12.64 -4.22 9.36
N TYR A 16 -13.22 -3.42 8.45
CA TYR A 16 -12.57 -2.16 8.06
C TYR A 16 -13.58 -1.09 7.67
N HIS A 17 -13.86 -0.17 8.59
CA HIS A 17 -14.45 1.12 8.24
C HIS A 17 -13.29 2.04 7.87
N GLY A 18 -13.30 2.63 6.67
CA GLY A 18 -12.20 3.37 6.01
C GLY A 18 -11.49 4.51 6.77
N ALA A 19 -11.72 4.64 8.08
CA ALA A 19 -11.10 5.58 9.00
C ALA A 19 -10.38 4.87 10.18
N ASP A 20 -9.73 3.71 9.97
CA ASP A 20 -8.82 3.15 10.99
C ASP A 20 -7.65 4.14 11.18
N THR A 21 -7.73 4.94 12.24
CA THR A 21 -6.76 5.98 12.58
C THR A 21 -5.35 5.42 12.72
N GLU A 22 -5.22 4.14 13.07
CA GLU A 22 -3.92 3.48 13.20
C GLU A 22 -3.28 3.24 11.82
N LEU A 23 -4.06 2.84 10.80
CA LEU A 23 -3.53 2.71 9.45
C LEU A 23 -3.03 4.06 8.94
N LEU A 24 -3.85 5.11 9.08
CA LEU A 24 -3.48 6.45 8.61
C LEU A 24 -2.23 6.97 9.32
N LYS A 25 -2.08 6.69 10.61
CA LYS A 25 -0.88 7.01 11.37
C LYS A 25 0.35 6.28 10.84
N GLN A 26 0.25 4.96 10.62
CA GLN A 26 1.36 4.16 10.08
C GLN A 26 1.76 4.62 8.68
N LEU A 27 0.81 4.93 7.81
CA LEU A 27 1.10 5.48 6.48
C LEU A 27 1.79 6.84 6.59
N ASN A 28 1.34 7.72 7.48
CA ASN A 28 1.95 9.03 7.70
C ASN A 28 3.36 8.94 8.30
N GLU A 29 3.63 7.96 9.16
CA GLU A 29 4.97 7.66 9.65
C GLU A 29 5.85 7.07 8.54
N GLY A 30 5.28 6.17 7.72
CA GLY A 30 5.92 5.56 6.56
C GLY A 30 6.30 6.57 5.46
N MET A 31 5.55 7.66 5.29
CA MET A 31 5.91 8.78 4.41
C MET A 31 7.26 9.44 4.76
N LYS A 32 7.81 9.19 5.95
CA LYS A 32 9.15 9.64 6.33
C LYS A 32 10.26 8.68 5.87
N CYS A 33 9.92 7.51 5.34
CA CYS A 33 10.88 6.56 4.80
C CYS A 33 11.57 7.14 3.57
N SER A 34 12.91 7.07 3.56
CA SER A 34 13.70 7.62 2.47
C SER A 34 13.43 6.86 1.17
N GLY A 35 12.96 7.55 0.14
CA GLY A 35 12.67 7.00 -1.18
C GLY A 35 11.21 6.61 -1.41
N LEU A 36 10.33 6.75 -0.40
CA LEU A 36 8.89 6.68 -0.60
C LEU A 36 8.43 8.01 -1.20
N LYS A 37 7.94 7.96 -2.43
CA LYS A 37 7.54 9.13 -3.22
C LYS A 37 6.07 9.48 -3.02
N ASP A 38 5.22 8.47 -2.93
CA ASP A 38 3.76 8.66 -2.84
C ASP A 38 3.10 7.46 -2.16
N VAL A 39 1.96 7.71 -1.52
CA VAL A 39 1.10 6.70 -0.90
C VAL A 39 -0.33 6.98 -1.30
N ARG A 40 -1.00 5.96 -1.83
CA ARG A 40 -2.39 6.07 -2.25
C ARG A 40 -3.22 4.99 -1.59
N VAL A 41 -4.40 5.36 -1.12
CA VAL A 41 -5.35 4.44 -0.52
C VAL A 41 -6.67 4.55 -1.27
N TYR A 42 -7.20 3.40 -1.69
CA TYR A 42 -8.46 3.29 -2.41
C TYR A 42 -9.38 2.34 -1.66
N ALA A 43 -10.65 2.70 -1.54
CA ALA A 43 -11.71 1.76 -1.16
C ALA A 43 -12.23 1.06 -2.42
N HIS A 44 -12.64 -0.20 -2.29
CA HIS A 44 -13.28 -0.90 -3.39
C HIS A 44 -14.69 -0.35 -3.64
N ALA A 45 -15.03 -0.11 -4.90
CA ALA A 45 -16.27 0.60 -5.27
C ALA A 45 -17.55 -0.17 -4.90
N SER A 46 -17.49 -1.50 -4.82
CA SER A 46 -18.65 -2.38 -4.58
C SER A 46 -18.55 -3.21 -3.30
N VAL A 47 -17.43 -3.14 -2.59
CA VAL A 47 -17.17 -3.94 -1.37
C VAL A 47 -16.54 -2.98 -0.35
N PRO A 48 -17.36 -2.29 0.46
CA PRO A 48 -16.90 -1.22 1.34
C PRO A 48 -15.78 -1.60 2.31
N GLU A 49 -15.66 -2.89 2.62
CA GLU A 49 -14.68 -3.46 3.54
C GLU A 49 -13.32 -3.72 2.87
N ASP A 50 -13.26 -3.70 1.55
CA ASP A 50 -12.04 -3.93 0.78
C ASP A 50 -11.29 -2.62 0.54
N LEU A 51 -9.97 -2.66 0.70
CA LEU A 51 -9.09 -1.53 0.43
C LEU A 51 -7.85 -1.96 -0.34
N MET A 52 -7.28 -0.98 -1.05
CA MET A 52 -6.00 -1.12 -1.73
C MET A 52 -5.08 0.03 -1.31
N ILE A 53 -3.87 -0.31 -0.89
CA ILE A 53 -2.78 0.64 -0.62
C ILE A 53 -1.74 0.47 -1.71
N ILE A 54 -1.30 1.59 -2.29
CA ILE A 54 -0.20 1.65 -3.23
C ILE A 54 0.92 2.49 -2.60
N LEU A 55 2.11 1.91 -2.48
CA LEU A 55 3.32 2.61 -2.08
C LEU A 55 4.18 2.80 -3.34
N ILE A 56 4.56 4.03 -3.68
CA ILE A 56 5.36 4.35 -4.87
C ILE A 56 6.73 4.82 -4.42
N TRP A 57 7.79 4.21 -4.94
CA TRP A 57 9.17 4.43 -4.53
C TRP A 57 10.05 4.90 -5.70
N ASP A 58 11.02 5.76 -5.43
CA ASP A 58 11.94 6.30 -6.47
C ASP A 58 13.40 5.79 -6.37
N LYS A 59 13.76 5.17 -5.24
CA LYS A 59 15.05 4.50 -5.01
C LYS A 59 15.03 3.05 -5.49
N GLU A 60 16.20 2.43 -5.62
CA GLU A 60 16.26 0.99 -5.93
C GLU A 60 15.49 0.17 -4.89
N PRO A 61 14.74 -0.88 -5.32
CA PRO A 61 14.03 -1.75 -4.41
C PRO A 61 15.05 -2.42 -3.49
N PRO A 62 14.88 -2.36 -2.16
CA PRO A 62 15.87 -2.92 -1.26
C PRO A 62 15.96 -4.44 -1.47
N GLN A 63 14.81 -5.11 -1.68
CA GLN A 63 14.67 -6.57 -1.69
C GLN A 63 13.49 -7.00 -2.60
N SER A 64 13.49 -8.24 -3.11
CA SER A 64 12.42 -8.77 -3.98
C SER A 64 11.07 -8.94 -3.27
N TRP A 65 11.08 -8.92 -1.93
CA TRP A 65 9.90 -9.06 -1.09
C TRP A 65 9.37 -7.73 -0.56
N GLY A 66 9.91 -6.59 -1.00
CA GLY A 66 9.35 -5.27 -0.71
C GLY A 66 9.99 -4.56 0.48
N SER A 67 9.29 -3.57 1.03
CA SER A 67 9.77 -2.70 2.11
C SER A 67 9.35 -3.17 3.50
N ASP A 68 10.11 -2.73 4.52
CA ASP A 68 9.72 -2.93 5.93
C ASP A 68 8.37 -2.28 6.27
N LEU A 69 8.06 -1.15 5.62
CA LEU A 69 6.76 -0.49 5.74
C LEU A 69 5.64 -1.41 5.27
N ALA A 70 5.76 -1.98 4.06
CA ALA A 70 4.76 -2.88 3.53
C ALA A 70 4.61 -4.16 4.36
N HIS A 71 5.71 -4.68 4.90
CA HIS A 71 5.67 -5.80 5.85
C HIS A 71 4.90 -5.47 7.12
N SER A 72 5.16 -4.30 7.72
CA SER A 72 4.46 -3.87 8.94
C SER A 72 2.96 -3.70 8.67
N LEU A 73 2.61 -3.00 7.58
CA LEU A 73 1.23 -2.80 7.16
C LEU A 73 0.54 -4.14 6.92
N THR A 74 1.17 -5.05 6.16
CA THR A 74 0.61 -6.37 5.85
C THR A 74 0.35 -7.19 7.10
N ARG A 75 1.29 -7.17 8.07
CA ARG A 75 1.11 -7.88 9.35
C ARG A 75 -0.08 -7.33 10.12
N ASP A 76 -0.21 -6.01 10.19
CA ASP A 76 -1.25 -5.38 11.00
C ASP A 76 -2.62 -5.50 10.33
N LEU A 77 -2.70 -5.39 9.01
CA LEU A 77 -3.92 -5.52 8.22
C LEU A 77 -4.48 -6.95 8.19
N LYS A 78 -3.65 -7.98 8.40
CA LYS A 78 -4.11 -9.38 8.52
C LYS A 78 -5.10 -9.60 9.66
N ARG A 79 -5.15 -8.71 10.65
CA ARG A 79 -6.18 -8.77 11.73
C ARG A 79 -7.58 -8.43 11.21
N HIS A 80 -7.67 -7.77 10.07
CA HIS A 80 -8.90 -7.21 9.50
C HIS A 80 -9.46 -8.05 8.33
N GLY A 81 -8.66 -8.96 7.77
CA GLY A 81 -9.06 -9.77 6.63
C GLY A 81 -7.89 -10.47 5.93
N LEU A 82 -8.14 -10.91 4.69
CA LEU A 82 -7.08 -11.48 3.85
C LEU A 82 -6.24 -10.35 3.25
N VAL A 83 -4.93 -10.52 3.27
CA VAL A 83 -4.00 -9.52 2.71
C VAL A 83 -3.15 -10.14 1.61
N ASP A 84 -3.20 -9.53 0.44
CA ASP A 84 -2.33 -9.81 -0.70
C ASP A 84 -1.31 -8.66 -0.83
N HIS A 85 -0.02 -9.00 -0.92
CA HIS A 85 1.06 -8.03 -1.09
C HIS A 85 1.90 -8.43 -2.31
N SER A 86 2.16 -7.46 -3.17
CA SER A 86 2.96 -7.65 -4.37
C SER A 86 3.88 -6.47 -4.63
N VAL A 87 5.03 -6.76 -5.24
CA VAL A 87 6.10 -5.80 -5.55
C VAL A 87 6.30 -5.75 -7.05
N TRP A 88 6.34 -4.56 -7.62
CA TRP A 88 6.36 -4.33 -9.06
C TRP A 88 7.43 -3.31 -9.43
N ILE A 89 8.25 -3.63 -10.43
CA ILE A 89 9.25 -2.71 -10.98
C ILE A 89 8.66 -2.01 -12.19
N GLY A 90 8.74 -0.68 -12.24
CA GLY A 90 8.30 0.11 -13.38
C GLY A 90 9.20 -0.12 -14.59
N ILE A 91 8.65 -0.77 -15.61
CA ILE A 91 9.35 -1.03 -16.89
C ILE A 91 8.97 -0.03 -17.99
N PHE A 92 7.88 0.71 -17.80
CA PHE A 92 7.40 1.72 -18.73
C PHE A 92 6.56 2.75 -17.97
N GLN A 93 6.81 4.03 -18.24
CA GLN A 93 6.01 5.15 -17.76
C GLN A 93 5.76 6.09 -18.92
N GLN A 94 4.49 6.36 -19.22
CA GLN A 94 4.09 7.40 -20.14
C GLN A 94 3.55 8.58 -19.33
N SER A 95 4.23 9.73 -19.41
CA SER A 95 3.71 10.98 -18.88
C SER A 95 2.64 11.48 -19.85
N VAL A 96 1.37 11.47 -19.45
CA VAL A 96 0.36 12.25 -20.18
C VAL A 96 0.52 13.69 -19.71
N SER A 97 1.13 14.52 -20.56
CA SER A 97 1.15 15.97 -20.36
C SER A 97 -0.25 16.50 -20.66
N GLU A 98 -0.86 17.19 -19.69
CA GLU A 98 -2.04 18.04 -19.94
C GLU A 98 -1.65 19.31 -20.71
#